data_AF-A0A2N7WS24-F1
#
_entry.id   AF-A0A2N7WS24-F1
#
_cell.length_a   1.000
_cell.length_b   1.000
_cell.length_c   1.000
_cell.angle_alpha   90.00
_cell.angle_beta   90.00
_cell.angle_gamma   90.00
#
_symmetry.space_group_name_H-M   'P 1'
#
loop_
_entity.id
_entity.type
_entity.pdbx_description
1 polymer ?
#
loop_
_entity_poly.entity_id
_entity_poly.type
_entity_poly.pdbx_seq_one_letter_code
_entity_poly.pdbx_strand_id
1 'polypeptide(L)'
;MLVKAGLAHEIGEIIKSRHLTHQRAAELLGMPQPELSEMLRGKFRGVSQAKMIDCLNRLGHDVDIVVRKAKRRTMGHTHVVMA
;
A
#
# COMPACT_ATOMS: atom_id res chain seq x y z
N MET A 1 11.98 -2.54 -2.43
CA MET A 1 11.22 -1.36 -1.97
C MET A 1 10.11 -0.93 -2.93
N LEU A 2 10.28 -1.09 -4.25
CA LEU A 2 9.29 -0.62 -5.25
C LEU A 2 7.85 -1.09 -5.02
N VAL A 3 7.65 -2.35 -4.59
CA VAL A 3 6.30 -2.85 -4.26
C VAL A 3 5.65 -2.03 -3.14
N LYS A 4 6.37 -1.77 -2.04
CA LYS A 4 5.84 -0.95 -0.95
C LYS A 4 5.63 0.50 -1.42
N ALA A 5 6.50 1.03 -2.27
CA ALA A 5 6.30 2.36 -2.84
C ALA A 5 5.01 2.45 -3.66
N GLY A 6 4.72 1.46 -4.50
CA GLY A 6 3.45 1.39 -5.25
C GLY A 6 2.23 1.31 -4.32
N LEU A 7 2.27 0.42 -3.32
CA LEU A 7 1.19 0.32 -2.33
C LEU A 7 0.99 1.63 -1.54
N ALA A 8 2.06 2.29 -1.10
CA ALA A 8 1.99 3.55 -0.37
C ALA A 8 1.45 4.69 -1.23
N HIS A 9 1.81 4.70 -2.52
CA HIS A 9 1.30 5.67 -3.48
C HIS A 9 -0.22 5.54 -3.60
N GLU A 10 -0.73 4.32 -3.82
CA GLU A 10 -2.17 4.07 -3.95
C GLU A 10 -2.94 4.45 -2.68
N ILE A 11 -2.43 4.04 -1.50
CA ILE A 11 -3.01 4.45 -0.21
C ILE A 11 -3.06 5.99 -0.10
N GLY A 12 -1.99 6.68 -0.50
CA GLY A 12 -1.90 8.14 -0.47
C GLY A 12 -2.93 8.82 -1.38
N GLU A 13 -3.10 8.32 -2.60
CA GLU A 13 -4.08 8.86 -3.56
C GLU A 13 -5.52 8.64 -3.09
N ILE A 14 -5.83 7.49 -2.47
CA ILE A 14 -7.16 7.23 -1.90
C ILE A 14 -7.43 8.14 -0.70
N ILE A 15 -6.47 8.33 0.20
CA ILE A 15 -6.59 9.27 1.33
C ILE A 15 -6.87 10.68 0.83
N LYS A 16 -6.13 11.12 -0.20
CA LYS A 16 -6.25 12.44 -0.81
C LYS A 16 -7.60 12.64 -1.49
N SER A 17 -8.03 11.68 -2.32
CA SER A 17 -9.33 11.76 -3.03
C SER A 17 -10.52 11.78 -2.07
N ARG A 18 -10.40 11.09 -0.92
CA ARG A 18 -11.41 11.13 0.15
C ARG A 18 -11.30 12.32 1.09
N HIS A 19 -10.35 13.23 0.86
CA HIS A 19 -10.12 14.40 1.70
C HIS A 19 -9.91 14.07 3.19
N LEU A 20 -9.30 12.91 3.46
CA LEU A 20 -9.06 12.46 4.83
C LEU A 20 -7.82 13.16 5.40
N THR A 21 -7.94 13.66 6.63
CA THR A 21 -6.77 14.09 7.39
C THR A 21 -5.91 12.87 7.73
N HIS A 22 -4.61 13.08 7.95
CA HIS A 22 -3.73 11.98 8.36
C HIS A 22 -4.19 11.31 9.67
N GLN A 23 -4.79 12.07 10.60
CA GLN A 23 -5.34 11.49 11.83
C GLN A 23 -6.53 10.59 11.53
N ARG A 24 -7.49 11.06 10.73
CA ARG A 24 -8.68 10.28 10.40
C ARG A 24 -8.35 9.05 9.57
N ALA A 25 -7.41 9.17 8.64
CA ALA A 25 -6.89 8.03 7.89
C ALA A 25 -6.22 7.02 8.82
N ALA A 26 -5.40 7.46 9.78
CA ALA A 26 -4.73 6.57 10.72
C ALA A 26 -5.72 5.78 11.59
N GLU A 27 -6.77 6.45 12.07
CA GLU A 27 -7.89 5.81 12.79
C GLU A 27 -8.59 4.75 11.93
N LEU A 28 -8.97 5.11 10.70
CA LEU A 28 -9.65 4.19 9.77
C LEU A 28 -8.78 2.97 9.45
N LEU A 29 -7.48 3.19 9.26
CA LEU A 29 -6.49 2.17 8.92
C LEU A 29 -6.03 1.35 10.14
N GLY A 30 -6.44 1.69 11.35
CA GLY A 30 -6.06 0.99 12.57
C GLY A 30 -4.54 1.04 12.83
N MET A 31 -3.87 2.14 12.49
CA MET A 31 -2.44 2.33 12.72
C MET A 31 -2.12 3.70 13.34
N PRO A 32 -1.00 3.86 14.07
CA PRO A 32 -0.59 5.17 14.57
C PRO A 32 -0.37 6.18 13.45
N GLN A 33 -0.79 7.43 13.65
CA GLN A 33 -0.59 8.52 12.68
C GLN A 33 0.89 8.73 12.29
N PRO A 34 1.87 8.63 13.20
CA PRO A 34 3.28 8.70 12.82
C PRO A 34 3.71 7.56 11.89
N GLU A 35 3.22 6.34 12.11
CA GLU A 35 3.51 5.19 11.24
C GLU A 35 2.92 5.40 9.83
N LEU A 36 1.69 5.91 9.74
CA LEU A 36 1.06 6.28 8.47
C LEU A 36 1.85 7.38 7.75
N SER A 37 2.22 8.45 8.45
CA SER A 37 2.98 9.56 7.88
C SER A 37 4.34 9.09 7.33
N GLU A 38 5.04 8.25 8.07
CA GLU A 38 6.34 7.71 7.63
C GLU A 38 6.19 6.78 6.43
N MET A 39 5.15 5.94 6.40
CA MET A 39 4.81 5.11 5.25
C MET A 39 4.56 5.94 3.99
N LEU A 40 3.74 6.99 4.07
CA LEU A 40 3.43 7.87 2.93
C LEU A 40 4.66 8.66 2.44
N ARG A 41 5.67 8.86 3.30
CA ARG A 41 6.96 9.48 2.95
C ARG A 41 8.01 8.49 2.46
N GLY A 42 7.63 7.23 2.22
CA GLY A 42 8.54 6.20 1.71
C GLY A 42 9.37 5.49 2.78
N LYS A 43 9.12 5.73 4.07
CA LYS A 43 9.85 5.10 5.18
C LYS A 43 9.12 3.87 5.69
N PHE A 44 9.42 2.72 5.08
CA PHE A 44 8.65 1.48 5.28
C PHE A 44 9.14 0.54 6.39
N ARG A 45 10.07 0.96 7.25
CA ARG A 45 10.73 0.05 8.22
C ARG A 45 9.74 -0.54 9.24
N GLY A 46 8.66 0.19 9.56
CA GLY A 46 7.63 -0.23 10.51
C GLY A 46 6.39 -0.90 9.92
N VAL A 47 6.25 -0.97 8.60
CA VAL A 47 5.00 -1.43 7.95
C VAL A 47 5.27 -2.57 6.97
N SER A 48 4.53 -3.69 7.09
CA SER A 48 4.66 -4.84 6.20
C SER A 48 3.84 -4.66 4.92
N GLN A 49 4.15 -5.40 3.85
CA GLN A 49 3.31 -5.40 2.64
C GLN A 49 1.89 -5.89 2.94
N ALA A 50 1.74 -6.91 3.79
CA ALA A 50 0.45 -7.40 4.24
C ALA A 50 -0.38 -6.31 4.95
N LYS A 51 0.24 -5.52 5.82
CA LYS A 51 -0.43 -4.39 6.48
C LYS A 51 -0.86 -3.31 5.48
N MET A 52 -0.06 -3.06 4.44
CA MET A 52 -0.43 -2.11 3.37
C MET A 52 -1.59 -2.62 2.51
N ILE A 53 -1.64 -3.92 2.23
CA ILE A 53 -2.78 -4.55 1.54
C ILE A 53 -4.04 -4.46 2.41
N ASP A 54 -3.94 -4.72 3.72
CA ASP A 54 -5.04 -4.51 4.66
C ASP A 54 -5.53 -3.05 4.67
N CYS A 55 -4.61 -2.08 4.56
CA CYS A 55 -5.00 -0.68 4.43
C CYS A 55 -5.85 -0.41 3.18
N LEU A 56 -5.50 -0.98 2.03
CA LEU A 56 -6.29 -0.85 0.81
C LEU A 56 -7.70 -1.46 0.99
N ASN A 57 -7.77 -2.64 1.62
CA ASN A 57 -9.05 -3.29 1.93
C ASN A 57 -9.93 -2.45 2.87
N ARG A 58 -9.34 -1.84 3.92
CA ARG A 58 -10.05 -0.93 4.84
C ARG A 58 -10.50 0.35 4.16
N LEU A 59 -9.77 0.78 3.15
CA LEU A 59 -10.20 1.85 2.27
C LEU A 59 -11.25 1.36 1.27
N GLY A 60 -11.67 0.09 1.26
CA GLY A 60 -12.72 -0.40 0.37
C GLY A 60 -12.25 -0.62 -1.06
N HIS A 61 -10.98 -0.94 -1.25
CA HIS A 61 -10.42 -1.37 -2.53
C HIS A 61 -10.11 -2.86 -2.47
N ASP A 62 -10.53 -3.59 -3.50
CA ASP A 62 -10.13 -4.99 -3.67
C ASP A 62 -8.67 -5.06 -4.11
N VAL A 63 -7.95 -6.07 -3.62
CA VAL A 63 -6.55 -6.32 -3.97
C VAL A 63 -6.40 -7.71 -4.57
N ASP A 64 -6.18 -7.76 -5.87
CA ASP A 64 -5.93 -9.01 -6.59
C ASP A 64 -4.44 -9.36 -6.61
N ILE A 65 -4.11 -10.59 -6.17
CA ILE A 65 -2.75 -11.13 -6.26
C ILE A 65 -2.68 -12.11 -7.42
N VAL A 66 -2.12 -11.65 -8.54
CA VAL A 66 -2.01 -12.45 -9.77
C VAL A 66 -0.63 -13.10 -9.88
N VAL A 67 -0.58 -14.44 -9.75
CA VAL A 67 0.64 -15.23 -9.93
C VAL A 67 0.71 -15.78 -11.35
N ARG A 68 1.79 -15.48 -12.07
CA ARG A 68 2.02 -15.91 -13.46
C ARG A 68 3.43 -16.46 -13.63
N LYS A 69 3.60 -17.42 -14.55
CA LYS A 69 4.91 -17.94 -14.93
C LYS A 69 5.76 -16.80 -15.51
N ALA A 70 7.03 -16.70 -15.09
CA ALA A 70 7.97 -15.75 -15.68
C ALA A 70 8.16 -16.04 -17.17
N LYS A 71 8.17 -14.99 -18.02
CA LYS A 71 8.30 -15.12 -19.48
C LYS A 71 9.65 -15.71 -19.92
N ARG A 72 10.69 -15.52 -19.11
CA ARG A 72 12.04 -16.06 -19.33
C ARG A 72 12.36 -17.09 -18.25
N ARG A 73 13.34 -17.96 -18.48
CA ARG A 73 13.88 -18.89 -17.47
C ARG A 73 14.71 -18.14 -16.42
N THR A 74 14.13 -17.12 -15.80
CA THR A 74 14.73 -16.25 -14.81
C THR A 74 13.82 -16.17 -13.59
N MET A 75 14.35 -15.67 -12.47
CA MET A 75 13.58 -15.42 -11.26
C MET A 75 12.39 -14.48 -11.54
N GLY A 76 11.26 -14.75 -10.90
CA GLY A 76 10.07 -13.91 -11.01
C GLY A 76 10.23 -12.57 -10.29
N HIS A 77 9.34 -11.63 -10.60
CA HIS A 77 9.32 -10.30 -10.00
C HIS A 77 7.95 -9.93 -9.48
N THR A 78 7.91 -9.39 -8.27
CA THR A 78 6.71 -8.78 -7.70
C THR A 78 6.63 -7.32 -8.10
N HIS A 79 5.48 -6.91 -8.60
CA HIS A 79 5.18 -5.54 -8.98
C HIS A 79 3.74 -5.23 -8.58
N VAL A 80 3.44 -3.96 -8.34
CA VAL A 80 2.08 -3.47 -8.17
C VAL A 80 1.64 -2.93 -9.52
N VAL A 81 0.44 -3.29 -9.96
CA VAL A 81 -0.18 -2.79 -11.19
C VAL A 81 -1.36 -1.94 -10.75
N MET A 82 -1.44 -0.71 -11.25
CA MET A 82 -2.59 0.17 -11.03
C MET A 82 -3.63 -0.10 -12.12
N ALA A 83 -4.89 -0.20 -11.70
CA ALA A 83 -6.04 -0.45 -12.57
C ALA A 83 -6.76 0.87 -12.92
#